data_AF-A0A1I2RQF2-F1
#
_entry.id   AF-A0A1I2RQF2-F1
#
_cell.length_a   1.000
_cell.length_b   1.000
_cell.length_c   1.000
_cell.angle_alpha   90.00
_cell.angle_beta   90.00
_cell.angle_gamma   90.00
#
_symmetry.space_group_name_H-M   'P 1'
#
loop_
_entity.id
_entity.type
_entity.pdbx_description
1 polymer ?
#
loop_
_entity_poly.entity_id
_entity_poly.type
_entity_poly.pdbx_seq_one_letter_code
_entity_poly.pdbx_strand_id
1 'polypeptide(L)'
;MNIVDRPDIANNTHAAVLIGAGLTSYFLNENRPKTALIPPLTGGALLLLSSGIKAGNQNVAHAAVGMTSLLSVMTGILLSKAIAPSQEAKQKFKPEVLRRRASVFGLMTLTGLAAVGVYVAGFIQKRK
;
A
#
# COMPACT_ATOMS: atom_id res chain seq x y z
N MET A 1 8.94 -0.16 -23.26
CA MET A 1 8.79 0.93 -22.28
C MET A 1 9.13 0.35 -20.92
N ASN A 2 10.13 0.89 -20.22
CA ASN A 2 10.51 0.38 -18.90
C ASN A 2 9.49 0.87 -17.87
N ILE A 3 9.15 0.06 -16.87
CA ILE A 3 8.23 0.46 -15.79
C ILE A 3 8.77 1.67 -15.02
N VAL A 4 10.09 1.83 -15.00
CA VAL A 4 10.80 2.96 -14.40
C VAL A 4 10.52 4.29 -15.11
N ASP A 5 10.19 4.27 -16.39
CA ASP A 5 9.80 5.46 -17.16
C ASP A 5 8.33 5.85 -16.91
N ARG A 6 7.56 4.93 -16.33
CA ARG A 6 6.11 5.06 -16.07
C ARG A 6 5.77 4.74 -14.62
N PRO A 7 6.31 5.52 -13.66
CA PRO A 7 6.00 5.35 -12.25
C PRO A 7 4.50 5.53 -11.94
N ASP A 8 3.74 6.20 -12.82
CA ASP A 8 2.28 6.31 -12.77
C ASP A 8 1.59 4.93 -12.80
N ILE A 9 2.13 3.96 -13.54
CA ILE A 9 1.57 2.61 -13.63
C ILE A 9 1.76 1.86 -12.30
N ALA A 10 2.95 1.92 -11.71
CA ALA A 10 3.25 1.30 -10.42
C ALA A 10 2.41 1.93 -9.30
N ASN A 11 2.31 3.27 -9.31
CA ASN A 11 1.43 4.03 -8.42
C ASN A 11 -0.03 3.58 -8.51
N ASN A 12 -0.58 3.52 -9.72
CA ASN A 12 -2.00 3.18 -9.92
C ASN A 12 -2.28 1.73 -9.55
N THR A 13 -1.34 0.82 -9.82
CA THR A 13 -1.43 -0.59 -9.41
C THR A 13 -1.50 -0.69 -7.88
N HIS A 14 -0.57 -0.04 -7.17
CA HIS A 14 -0.59 -0.05 -5.72
C HIS A 14 -1.84 0.63 -5.14
N ALA A 15 -2.27 1.75 -5.72
CA ALA A 15 -3.49 2.45 -5.32
C ALA A 15 -4.74 1.56 -5.45
N ALA A 16 -4.88 0.83 -6.55
CA ALA A 16 -5.97 -0.13 -6.75
C ALA A 16 -5.95 -1.24 -5.70
N VAL A 17 -4.76 -1.75 -5.34
CA VAL A 17 -4.59 -2.72 -4.25
C VAL A 17 -5.01 -2.15 -2.90
N LEU A 18 -4.58 -0.92 -2.56
CA LEU A 18 -4.95 -0.29 -1.30
C LEU A 18 -6.49 -0.12 -1.18
N ILE A 19 -7.15 0.28 -2.27
CA ILE A 19 -8.60 0.41 -2.32
C ILE A 19 -9.27 -0.97 -2.18
N GLY A 20 -8.95 -1.91 -3.06
CA GLY A 20 -9.60 -3.22 -3.07
C GLY A 20 -9.39 -4.00 -1.78
N ALA A 21 -8.14 -4.12 -1.33
CA ALA A 21 -7.79 -4.86 -0.13
C ALA A 21 -8.28 -4.16 1.15
N GLY A 22 -8.26 -2.82 1.18
CA GLY A 22 -8.73 -2.04 2.31
C GLY A 22 -10.24 -2.11 2.49
N LEU A 23 -10.99 -1.94 1.39
CA LEU A 23 -12.45 -2.11 1.40
C LEU A 23 -12.84 -3.56 1.74
N THR A 24 -12.10 -4.56 1.23
CA THR A 24 -12.28 -5.97 1.63
C THR A 24 -12.11 -6.14 3.13
N SER A 25 -11.07 -5.54 3.73
CA SER A 25 -10.84 -5.58 5.17
C SER A 25 -11.97 -4.91 5.97
N TYR A 26 -12.50 -3.80 5.47
CA TYR A 26 -13.58 -3.05 6.09
C TYR A 26 -14.92 -3.82 6.07
N PHE A 27 -15.34 -4.30 4.90
CA PHE A 27 -16.64 -4.95 4.73
C PHE A 27 -16.70 -6.38 5.30
N LEU A 28 -15.57 -7.10 5.34
CA LEU A 28 -15.50 -8.44 5.95
C LEU A 28 -15.26 -8.42 7.47
N ASN A 29 -15.23 -7.23 8.08
CA ASN A 29 -15.15 -7.07 9.53
C ASN A 29 -16.49 -6.56 10.04
N GLU A 30 -17.15 -7.33 10.92
CA GLU A 30 -18.45 -6.98 11.50
C GLU A 30 -18.43 -5.62 12.19
N ASN A 31 -17.32 -5.28 12.85
CA ASN A 31 -17.16 -4.01 13.56
C ASN A 31 -16.88 -2.82 12.62
N ARG A 32 -16.62 -3.08 11.34
CA ARG A 32 -16.34 -2.06 10.30
C ARG A 32 -15.44 -0.92 10.81
N PRO A 33 -14.23 -1.23 11.29
CA PRO A 33 -13.38 -0.23 11.93
C PRO A 33 -13.00 0.86 10.94
N LYS A 34 -13.21 2.13 11.29
CA LYS A 34 -12.89 3.29 10.44
C LYS A 34 -11.42 3.32 10.01
N THR A 35 -10.51 2.76 10.83
CA THR A 35 -9.09 2.65 10.50
C THR A 35 -8.81 1.76 9.28
N ALA A 36 -9.71 0.84 8.92
CA ALA A 36 -9.60 0.06 7.68
C ALA A 36 -9.91 0.88 6.41
N LEU A 37 -10.42 2.11 6.55
CA LEU A 37 -10.60 3.06 5.44
C LEU A 37 -9.36 3.90 5.15
N ILE A 38 -8.32 3.84 6.00
CA ILE A 38 -7.05 4.55 5.74
C ILE A 38 -6.43 4.10 4.40
N PRO A 39 -6.23 2.78 4.12
CA PRO A 39 -5.66 2.36 2.84
C PRO A 39 -6.49 2.81 1.62
N PRO A 40 -7.83 2.64 1.56
CA PRO A 40 -8.62 3.12 0.43
C PRO A 40 -8.55 4.63 0.21
N LEU A 41 -8.57 5.43 1.29
CA LEU A 41 -8.42 6.89 1.18
C LEU A 41 -7.04 7.27 0.62
N THR A 42 -5.99 6.61 1.09
CA THR A 42 -4.64 6.78 0.54
C THR A 42 -4.57 6.37 -0.92
N GLY A 43 -5.18 5.25 -1.30
CA GLY A 43 -5.25 4.81 -2.69
C GLY A 43 -5.96 5.85 -3.58
N GLY A 44 -7.07 6.42 -3.11
CA GLY A 44 -7.73 7.53 -3.78
C GLY A 44 -6.81 8.74 -3.98
N ALA A 45 -6.09 9.15 -2.94
CA ALA A 45 -5.11 10.23 -3.02
C ALA A 45 -3.99 9.93 -4.03
N LEU A 46 -3.43 8.72 -4.03
CA LEU A 46 -2.41 8.30 -5.01
C LEU A 46 -2.93 8.36 -6.45
N LEU A 47 -4.19 7.99 -6.70
CA LEU A 47 -4.80 8.12 -8.03
C LEU A 47 -4.91 9.59 -8.47
N LEU A 48 -5.24 10.50 -7.55
CA LEU A 48 -5.29 11.94 -7.85
C LEU A 48 -3.90 12.51 -8.21
N LEU A 49 -2.83 11.96 -7.64
CA LEU A 49 -1.45 12.35 -7.97
C LEU A 49 -0.94 11.76 -9.31
N SER A 50 -1.64 10.77 -9.87
CA SER A 50 -1.19 10.00 -11.05
C SER A 50 -0.91 10.85 -12.28
N SER A 51 -1.75 11.86 -12.55
CA SER A 51 -1.56 12.77 -13.68
C SER A 51 -0.28 13.59 -13.54
N GLY A 52 0.03 14.09 -12.34
CA GLY A 52 1.26 14.80 -12.05
C GLY A 52 2.51 13.91 -12.13
N ILE A 53 2.41 12.66 -11.68
CA ILE A 53 3.48 11.66 -11.82
C ILE A 53 3.76 11.40 -13.30
N LYS A 54 2.71 11.16 -14.10
CA LYS A 54 2.82 10.92 -15.55
C LYS A 54 3.39 12.13 -16.30
N ALA A 55 3.09 13.35 -15.85
CA ALA A 55 3.66 14.57 -16.39
C ALA A 55 5.13 14.82 -15.97
N GLY A 56 5.71 13.93 -15.15
CA GLY A 56 7.09 14.05 -14.70
C GLY A 56 7.32 15.08 -13.60
N ASN A 57 6.27 15.54 -12.91
CA ASN A 57 6.41 16.51 -11.83
C ASN A 57 7.14 15.88 -10.63
N GLN A 58 8.37 16.35 -10.37
CA GLN A 58 9.24 15.82 -9.33
C GLN A 58 8.65 15.96 -7.92
N ASN A 59 8.00 17.08 -7.60
CA ASN A 59 7.41 17.29 -6.28
C ASN A 59 6.26 16.33 -6.03
N VAL A 60 5.43 16.11 -7.05
CA VAL A 60 4.32 15.14 -6.97
C VAL A 60 4.84 13.70 -6.83
N ALA A 61 5.90 13.35 -7.57
CA ALA A 61 6.53 12.02 -7.45
C ALA A 61 7.11 11.79 -6.04
N HIS A 62 7.76 12.79 -5.43
CA HIS A 62 8.26 12.71 -4.05
C HIS A 62 7.14 12.59 -3.03
N ALA A 63 6.04 13.33 -3.22
CA ALA A 63 4.86 13.21 -2.36
C ALA A 63 4.25 11.80 -2.45
N ALA A 64 4.10 11.26 -3.67
CA ALA A 64 3.52 9.94 -3.90
C ALA A 64 4.39 8.80 -3.34
N VAL A 65 5.71 8.82 -3.57
CA VAL A 65 6.62 7.81 -3.00
C VAL A 65 6.71 7.92 -1.48
N GLY A 66 6.68 9.13 -0.91
CA GLY A 66 6.65 9.34 0.54
C GLY A 66 5.40 8.74 1.17
N MET A 67 4.23 9.01 0.60
CA MET A 67 2.95 8.42 1.03
C MET A 67 2.95 6.89 0.91
N THR A 68 3.44 6.37 -0.22
CA THR A 68 3.56 4.93 -0.47
C THR A 68 4.51 4.26 0.53
N SER A 69 5.64 4.90 0.83
CA SER A 69 6.65 4.37 1.76
C SER A 69 6.11 4.30 3.18
N LEU A 70 5.47 5.38 3.65
CA LEU A 70 4.85 5.42 4.98
C LEU A 70 3.79 4.31 5.12
N LEU A 71 2.90 4.17 4.13
CA LEU A 71 1.88 3.13 4.17
C LEU A 71 2.48 1.72 4.11
N SER A 72 3.52 1.50 3.29
CA SER A 72 4.20 0.21 3.19
C SER A 72 4.80 -0.23 4.53
N VAL A 73 5.39 0.71 5.28
CA VAL A 73 5.88 0.44 6.64
C VAL A 73 4.73 0.09 7.58
N MET A 74 3.64 0.88 7.56
CA MET A 74 2.47 0.61 8.41
C MET A 74 1.85 -0.75 8.11
N THR A 75 1.62 -1.08 6.84
CA THR A 75 1.04 -2.38 6.45
C THR A 75 2.03 -3.52 6.72
N GLY A 76 3.33 -3.28 6.60
CA GLY A 76 4.37 -4.25 6.96
C GLY A 76 4.32 -4.61 8.45
N ILE A 77 4.21 -3.62 9.32
CA ILE A 77 4.05 -3.84 10.78
C ILE A 77 2.76 -4.64 11.07
N LEU A 78 1.65 -4.31 10.39
CA LEU A 78 0.39 -5.01 10.56
C LEU A 78 0.43 -6.44 10.01
N LEU A 79 1.15 -6.68 8.92
CA LEU A 79 1.45 -8.01 8.40
C LEU A 79 2.24 -8.81 9.43
N SER A 80 3.32 -8.26 10.00
CA SER A 80 4.13 -8.93 11.02
C SER A 80 3.26 -9.38 12.20
N LYS A 81 2.36 -8.51 12.68
CA LYS A 81 1.40 -8.86 13.74
C LYS A 81 0.39 -9.93 13.35
N ALA A 82 0.10 -10.10 12.05
CA ALA A 82 -0.83 -11.11 11.56
C ALA A 82 -0.16 -12.48 11.36
N ILE A 83 1.09 -12.52 10.88
CA ILE A 83 1.84 -13.77 10.65
C ILE A 83 2.55 -14.29 11.90
N ALA A 84 2.93 -13.40 12.81
CA ALA A 84 3.52 -13.72 14.11
C ALA A 84 2.69 -13.08 15.23
N PRO A 85 1.44 -13.55 15.46
CA PRO A 85 0.54 -12.96 16.43
C PRO A 85 1.00 -13.23 17.87
N SER A 86 0.83 -12.23 18.74
CA SER A 86 1.01 -12.37 20.19
C SER A 86 0.00 -13.35 20.80
N GLN A 87 0.25 -13.81 22.03
CA GLN A 87 -0.69 -14.70 22.74
C GLN A 87 -2.07 -14.07 22.90
N GLU A 88 -2.13 -12.79 23.26
CA GLU A 88 -3.37 -12.01 23.33
C GLU A 88 -4.12 -11.98 21.99
N ALA A 89 -3.39 -11.81 20.87
CA ALA A 89 -4.00 -11.79 19.54
C ALA A 89 -4.55 -13.16 19.14
N LYS A 90 -3.89 -14.27 19.55
CA LYS A 90 -4.40 -15.63 19.33
C LYS A 90 -5.66 -15.93 20.13
N GLN A 91 -5.80 -15.36 21.33
CA GLN A 91 -7.02 -15.46 22.13
C GLN A 91 -8.16 -14.60 21.55
N LYS A 92 -7.82 -13.42 21.03
CA LYS A 92 -8.80 -12.45 20.51
C LYS A 92 -9.33 -12.79 19.11
N PHE A 93 -8.50 -13.34 18.24
CA PHE A 93 -8.84 -13.53 16.82
C PHE A 93 -8.86 -15.00 16.43
N LYS A 94 -9.92 -15.39 15.70
CA LYS A 94 -9.98 -16.69 15.03
C LYS A 94 -8.81 -16.83 14.03
N PRO A 95 -8.26 -18.04 13.81
CA PRO A 95 -7.18 -18.28 12.85
C PRO A 95 -7.48 -17.76 11.43
N GLU A 96 -8.74 -17.89 10.98
CA GLU A 96 -9.19 -17.40 9.68
C GLU A 96 -9.07 -15.88 9.54
N VAL A 97 -9.37 -15.14 10.61
CA VAL A 97 -9.26 -13.67 10.63
C VAL A 97 -7.80 -13.26 10.55
N LEU A 98 -6.90 -13.96 11.24
CA LEU A 98 -5.46 -13.71 11.18
C LEU A 98 -4.92 -13.98 9.77
N ARG A 99 -5.33 -15.09 9.14
CA ARG A 99 -4.95 -15.42 7.76
C ARG A 99 -5.41 -14.37 6.77
N ARG A 100 -6.68 -13.94 6.86
CA ARG A 100 -7.22 -12.87 6.02
C ARG A 100 -6.44 -11.57 6.20
N ARG A 101 -6.15 -11.17 7.44
CA ARG A 101 -5.36 -9.97 7.74
C ARG A 101 -3.95 -10.07 7.16
N ALA A 102 -3.31 -11.23 7.28
CA ALA A 102 -2.00 -11.47 6.69
C ALA A 102 -2.05 -11.33 5.15
N SER A 103 -3.05 -11.91 4.48
CA SER A 103 -3.21 -11.77 3.03
C SER A 103 -3.43 -10.32 2.60
N VAL A 104 -4.34 -9.60 3.27
CA VAL A 104 -4.65 -8.20 2.97
C VAL A 104 -3.43 -7.30 3.16
N PHE A 105 -2.80 -7.34 4.34
CA PHE A 105 -1.64 -6.49 4.63
C PHE A 105 -0.40 -6.93 3.84
N GLY A 106 -0.27 -8.22 3.54
CA GLY A 106 0.77 -8.75 2.67
C GLY A 106 0.69 -8.18 1.26
N LEU A 107 -0.50 -8.21 0.65
CA LEU A 107 -0.70 -7.68 -0.69
C LEU A 107 -0.40 -6.17 -0.75
N MET A 108 -0.89 -5.40 0.23
CA MET A 108 -0.60 -3.97 0.33
C MET A 108 0.90 -3.71 0.48
N THR A 109 1.59 -4.45 1.37
CA THR A 109 3.02 -4.25 1.63
C THR A 109 3.86 -4.59 0.41
N LEU A 110 3.62 -5.75 -0.22
CA LEU A 110 4.41 -6.20 -1.36
C LEU A 110 4.26 -5.26 -2.57
N THR A 111 3.04 -4.85 -2.89
CA THR A 111 2.81 -3.89 -3.98
C THR A 111 3.36 -2.50 -3.65
N GLY A 112 3.32 -2.08 -2.38
CA GLY A 112 3.90 -0.83 -1.93
C GLY A 112 5.42 -0.81 -2.06
N LEU A 113 6.11 -1.87 -1.59
CA LEU A 113 7.55 -2.02 -1.75
C LEU A 113 7.95 -2.08 -3.23
N ALA A 114 7.19 -2.77 -4.08
CA ALA A 114 7.42 -2.79 -5.51
C ALA A 114 7.30 -1.38 -6.14
N ALA A 115 6.26 -0.62 -5.76
CA ALA A 115 6.08 0.75 -6.24
C ALA A 115 7.21 1.68 -5.77
N VAL A 116 7.63 1.59 -4.51
CA VAL A 116 8.80 2.33 -4.00
C VAL A 116 10.06 1.97 -4.79
N GLY A 117 10.28 0.69 -5.09
CA GLY A 117 11.39 0.23 -5.93
C GLY A 117 11.42 0.90 -7.30
N VAL A 118 10.25 1.02 -7.97
CA VAL A 118 10.12 1.71 -9.25
C VAL A 118 10.48 3.19 -9.13
N TYR A 119 9.98 3.90 -8.11
CA TYR A 119 10.31 5.30 -7.87
C TYR A 119 11.81 5.51 -7.63
N VAL A 120 12.40 4.74 -6.71
CA VAL A 120 13.82 4.86 -6.35
C VAL A 120 14.71 4.56 -7.55
N ALA A 121 14.42 3.50 -8.30
CA ALA A 121 15.14 3.19 -9.53
C ALA A 121 15.06 4.35 -10.54
N GLY A 122 13.88 4.97 -10.69
CA GLY A 122 13.68 6.12 -11.58
C GLY A 122 14.46 7.35 -11.14
N PHE A 123 14.53 7.62 -9.84
CA PHE A 123 15.34 8.71 -9.32
C PHE A 123 16.84 8.48 -9.51
N ILE A 124 17.31 7.25 -9.35
CA ILE A 124 18.73 6.91 -9.59
C ILE A 124 19.08 7.07 -11.07
N GLN A 125 18.20 6.60 -11.98
CA GLN A 125 18.44 6.69 -13.42
C GLN A 125 18.52 8.14 -13.90
N LYS A 126 17.64 9.03 -13.41
CA LYS A 126 17.62 10.45 -13.80
C LYS A 126 18.77 11.29 -13.21
N ARG A 127 19.56 10.73 -12.27
CA ARG A 127 20.76 11.39 -11.73
C ARG A 127 22.02 11.11 -12.54
N LYS A 128 21.99 10.12 -13.43
CA LYS A 128 23.07 9.81 -14.37
C LYS A 128 22.90 10.66 -15.63
#